data_AF-G0QTV8-F1
#
_entry.id   AF-G0QTV8-F1
#
_cell.length_a   1.000
_cell.length_b   1.000
_cell.length_c   1.000
_cell.angle_alpha   90.00
_cell.angle_beta   90.00
_cell.angle_gamma   90.00
#
_symmetry.space_group_name_H-M   'P 1'
#
loop_
_entity.id
_entity.type
_entity.pdbx_description
1 polymer ?
#
loop_
_entity_poly.entity_id
_entity_poly.type
_entity_poly.pdbx_seq_one_letter_code
_entity_poly.pdbx_strand_id
1 'polypeptide(L)'
;MKIEENEEHKKKFKTEENPNNENYILEIHIKKLLVIQNVFSDGSVVKKILKRGIVNTRMEKISRVYFSLKIEVDKKIIYESGNCDNIQLNQEKDEKQIQLLENENQCMKFYIDEYKISRLLKRILKKMKKQEEAVIVCKNNKLITYGEDCNIIKNAFGGIIPETLVYYVKVYDFTEGKNTYTMTIEENYKKALKTFENINGFFDLGRFLGQDAIDVHPFIKHKSVQYEIIIMGLINYYLQQNY
;
A
#
# COMPACT_ATOMS: atom_id res chain seq x y z
N MET A 1 -24.99 -10.67 40.33
CA MET A 1 -23.86 -9.81 39.92
C MET A 1 -24.46 -8.59 39.24
N LYS A 2 -24.59 -7.47 39.96
CA LYS A 2 -25.12 -6.22 39.40
C LYS A 2 -23.98 -5.60 38.59
N ILE A 3 -24.20 -5.38 37.30
CA ILE A 3 -23.27 -4.64 36.45
C ILE A 3 -23.48 -3.17 36.81
N GLU A 4 -22.54 -2.59 37.55
CA GLU A 4 -22.51 -1.16 37.78
C GLU A 4 -22.15 -0.47 36.45
N GLU A 5 -23.15 0.12 35.82
CA GLU A 5 -22.96 0.91 34.61
C GLU A 5 -22.20 2.19 34.95
N ASN A 6 -21.07 2.37 34.27
CA ASN A 6 -20.18 3.51 34.37
C ASN A 6 -20.94 4.83 34.10
N GLU A 7 -21.06 5.70 35.11
CA GLU A 7 -21.87 6.94 35.07
C GLU A 7 -21.46 7.92 33.96
N GLU A 8 -20.24 7.81 33.44
CA GLU A 8 -19.80 8.61 32.28
C GLU A 8 -20.60 8.32 31.01
N HIS A 9 -21.13 7.10 30.85
CA HIS A 9 -21.95 6.75 29.69
C HIS A 9 -23.35 7.40 29.73
N LYS A 10 -23.92 7.64 30.92
CA LYS A 10 -25.25 8.24 31.07
C LYS A 10 -25.29 9.71 30.64
N LYS A 11 -24.20 10.46 30.81
CA LYS A 11 -24.16 11.90 30.41
C LYS A 11 -24.23 12.14 28.90
N LYS A 12 -23.98 11.14 28.05
CA LYS A 12 -24.06 11.27 26.59
C LYS A 12 -25.46 11.04 26.00
N PHE A 13 -26.37 10.45 26.77
CA PHE A 13 -27.70 10.08 26.29
C PHE A 13 -28.73 10.63 27.26
N LYS A 14 -29.32 11.79 26.93
CA LYS A 14 -30.49 12.28 27.65
C LYS A 14 -31.64 11.31 27.38
N THR A 15 -31.99 10.52 28.37
CA THR A 15 -33.22 9.72 28.38
C THR A 15 -34.22 10.51 29.21
N GLU A 16 -35.17 11.17 28.55
CA GLU A 16 -36.34 11.71 29.26
C GLU A 16 -37.31 10.56 29.48
N GLU A 17 -37.37 10.08 30.73
CA GLU A 17 -38.33 9.05 31.13
C GLU A 17 -39.72 9.69 31.20
N ASN A 18 -40.56 9.37 30.22
CA ASN A 18 -41.98 9.71 30.26
C ASN A 18 -42.75 8.46 30.74
N PRO A 19 -43.22 8.39 32.00
CA PRO A 19 -43.63 7.14 32.64
C PRO A 19 -44.91 6.50 32.05
N ASN A 20 -45.58 7.16 31.10
CA ASN A 20 -46.83 6.69 30.50
C ASN A 20 -46.79 6.58 28.96
N ASN A 21 -45.61 6.61 28.34
CA ASN A 21 -45.49 6.51 26.89
C ASN A 21 -44.37 5.52 26.56
N GLU A 22 -44.69 4.39 25.93
CA GLU A 22 -43.74 3.34 25.51
C GLU A 22 -42.74 3.80 24.42
N ASN A 23 -42.67 5.11 24.16
CA ASN A 23 -41.87 5.69 23.10
C ASN A 23 -40.64 6.37 23.69
N TYR A 24 -39.50 5.69 23.59
CA TYR A 24 -38.20 6.29 23.87
C TYR A 24 -37.76 7.17 22.69
N ILE A 25 -37.37 8.41 22.98
CA ILE A 25 -36.76 9.33 22.01
C ILE A 25 -35.24 9.29 22.23
N LEU A 26 -34.51 8.86 21.22
CA LEU A 26 -33.04 8.83 21.22
C LEU A 26 -32.49 9.93 20.29
N GLU A 27 -31.79 10.90 20.86
CA GLU A 27 -31.08 11.92 20.10
C GLU A 27 -29.58 11.55 19.97
N ILE A 28 -29.12 11.29 18.74
CA ILE A 28 -27.72 10.91 18.45
C ILE A 28 -27.00 12.05 17.72
N HIS A 29 -26.03 12.68 18.38
CA HIS A 29 -25.17 13.70 17.76
C HIS A 29 -23.92 13.05 17.13
N ILE A 30 -24.01 12.66 15.87
CA ILE A 30 -22.88 12.07 15.13
C ILE A 30 -21.95 13.19 14.64
N LYS A 31 -20.74 13.29 15.20
CA LYS A 31 -19.75 14.31 14.79
C LYS A 31 -19.14 14.06 13.41
N LYS A 32 -18.74 12.82 13.15
CA LYS A 32 -18.09 12.42 11.89
C LYS A 32 -18.26 10.93 11.65
N LEU A 33 -18.73 10.56 10.47
CA LEU A 33 -18.72 9.18 9.99
C LEU A 33 -17.40 8.91 9.27
N LEU A 34 -16.69 7.88 9.70
CA LEU A 34 -15.42 7.47 9.13
C LEU A 34 -15.59 6.11 8.47
N VAL A 35 -15.04 5.98 7.26
CA VAL A 35 -15.07 4.71 6.52
C VAL A 35 -13.86 3.90 6.96
N ILE A 36 -14.12 2.72 7.51
CA ILE A 36 -13.11 1.75 7.92
C ILE A 36 -13.18 0.57 6.95
N GLN A 37 -12.03 0.19 6.39
CA GLN A 37 -11.90 -0.91 5.45
C GLN A 37 -10.94 -1.95 6.02
N ASN A 38 -11.40 -3.21 6.12
CA ASN A 38 -10.53 -4.34 6.37
C ASN A 38 -9.91 -4.78 5.04
N VAL A 39 -8.61 -4.56 4.86
CA VAL A 39 -7.97 -4.64 3.55
C VAL A 39 -7.80 -6.11 3.09
N PHE A 40 -7.65 -7.04 4.04
CA PHE A 40 -7.39 -8.46 3.81
C PHE A 40 -8.46 -9.38 4.42
N SER A 41 -9.54 -8.81 4.95
CA SER A 41 -10.65 -9.53 5.61
C SER A 41 -10.31 -10.29 6.90
N ASP A 42 -9.03 -10.46 7.24
CA ASP A 42 -8.54 -11.10 8.47
C ASP A 42 -8.32 -10.10 9.63
N GLY A 43 -8.49 -8.80 9.38
CA GLY A 43 -8.29 -7.75 10.38
C GLY A 43 -6.81 -7.41 10.63
N SER A 44 -5.89 -8.04 9.91
CA SER A 44 -4.45 -7.77 10.02
C SER A 44 -4.07 -6.37 9.55
N VAL A 45 -4.86 -5.81 8.62
CA VAL A 45 -4.66 -4.46 8.10
C VAL A 45 -5.99 -3.73 8.02
N VAL A 46 -6.08 -2.64 8.76
CA VAL A 46 -7.26 -1.76 8.80
C VAL A 46 -6.88 -0.42 8.21
N LYS A 47 -7.63 0.02 7.19
CA LYS A 47 -7.50 1.32 6.55
C LYS A 47 -8.67 2.21 6.98
N LYS A 48 -8.36 3.35 7.58
CA LYS A 48 -9.31 4.39 7.98
C LYS A 48 -9.16 5.59 7.07
N ILE A 49 -10.20 5.90 6.30
CA ILE A 49 -10.18 7.02 5.35
C ILE A 49 -10.44 8.32 6.12
N LEU A 50 -9.46 9.23 6.10
CA LEU A 50 -9.55 10.56 6.73
C LEU A 50 -10.22 11.57 5.79
N LYS A 51 -9.82 11.53 4.52
CA LYS A 51 -10.33 12.35 3.41
C LYS A 51 -10.57 11.44 2.20
N ARG A 52 -11.77 11.51 1.63
CA ARG A 52 -12.11 10.74 0.42
C ARG A 52 -11.41 11.36 -0.78
N GLY A 53 -10.83 10.52 -1.64
CA GLY A 53 -10.29 10.99 -2.91
C GLY A 53 -11.39 11.40 -3.90
N ILE A 54 -10.99 12.17 -4.90
CA ILE A 54 -11.88 12.87 -5.84
C ILE A 54 -12.23 12.04 -7.08
N VAL A 55 -11.33 11.17 -7.54
CA VAL A 55 -11.50 10.43 -8.80
C VAL A 55 -11.83 8.96 -8.54
N ASN A 56 -12.72 8.37 -9.35
CA ASN A 56 -13.12 6.96 -9.23
C ASN A 56 -12.17 5.99 -9.95
N THR A 57 -11.33 6.49 -10.86
CA THR A 57 -10.28 5.73 -11.53
C THR A 57 -9.39 5.04 -10.50
N ARG A 58 -9.08 3.77 -10.76
CA ARG A 58 -8.18 2.98 -9.92
C ARG A 58 -6.80 2.96 -10.54
N MET A 59 -5.81 2.89 -9.67
CA MET A 59 -4.42 2.81 -10.06
C MET A 59 -4.11 1.44 -10.67
N GLU A 60 -3.40 1.44 -11.80
CA GLU A 60 -2.97 0.23 -12.48
C GLU A 60 -1.62 -0.27 -11.95
N LYS A 61 -1.19 -1.46 -12.39
CA LYS A 61 0.11 -2.03 -11.98
C LYS A 61 1.28 -1.16 -12.45
N ILE A 62 1.17 -0.57 -13.64
CA ILE A 62 2.21 0.23 -14.27
C ILE A 62 2.11 1.73 -13.93
N SER A 63 1.14 2.11 -13.09
CA SER A 63 0.97 3.50 -12.70
C SER A 63 2.15 3.97 -11.86
N ARG A 64 2.65 5.16 -12.18
CA ARG A 64 3.51 5.95 -11.31
C ARG A 64 2.63 6.70 -10.31
N VAL A 65 2.93 6.58 -9.03
CA VAL A 65 2.17 7.17 -7.93
C VAL A 65 3.00 8.20 -7.19
N TYR A 66 2.35 9.31 -6.85
CA TYR A 66 2.91 10.41 -6.09
C TYR A 66 2.17 10.49 -4.76
N PHE A 67 2.88 10.24 -3.65
CA PHE A 67 2.25 10.18 -2.34
C PHE A 67 3.19 10.67 -1.23
N SER A 68 2.62 11.12 -0.12
CA SER A 68 3.37 11.28 1.12
C SER A 68 3.14 10.11 2.05
N LEU A 69 4.16 9.84 2.86
CA LEU A 69 4.24 8.72 3.76
C LEU A 69 4.76 9.19 5.11
N LYS A 70 4.02 8.86 6.16
CA LYS A 70 4.48 9.01 7.55
C LYS A 70 4.28 7.69 8.27
N ILE A 71 5.30 7.26 9.00
CA ILE A 71 5.31 5.98 9.70
C ILE A 71 5.44 6.26 11.19
N GLU A 72 4.55 5.65 11.96
CA GLU A 72 4.46 5.75 13.41
C GLU A 72 4.50 4.35 14.04
N VAL A 73 5.28 4.23 15.10
CA VAL A 73 5.40 3.05 15.95
C VAL A 73 5.29 3.52 17.39
N ASP A 74 4.41 2.90 18.18
CA ASP A 74 4.20 3.24 19.59
C ASP A 74 4.01 4.75 19.84
N LYS A 75 3.23 5.41 18.97
CA LYS A 75 2.96 6.87 18.99
C LYS A 75 4.16 7.76 18.69
N LYS A 76 5.30 7.18 18.30
CA LYS A 76 6.48 7.91 17.85
C LYS A 76 6.58 7.85 16.33
N ILE A 77 6.71 9.02 15.72
CA ILE A 77 6.96 9.15 14.29
C ILE A 77 8.43 8.79 14.04
N ILE A 78 8.66 7.78 13.20
CA ILE A 78 10.01 7.34 12.82
C ILE A 78 10.42 7.86 11.45
N TYR A 79 9.43 8.26 10.63
CA TYR A 79 9.64 8.78 9.30
C TYR A 79 8.47 9.64 8.87
N GLU A 80 8.77 10.71 8.13
CA GLU A 80 7.80 11.57 7.48
C GLU A 80 8.45 12.10 6.19
N SER A 81 7.82 11.79 5.05
CA SER A 81 8.18 12.43 3.80
C SER A 81 7.70 13.88 3.81
N GLY A 82 8.23 14.70 2.90
CA GLY A 82 7.69 16.05 2.68
C GLY A 82 6.22 16.05 2.26
N ASN A 83 5.64 17.25 2.27
CA ASN A 83 4.23 17.47 1.98
C ASN A 83 4.05 18.43 0.79
N CYS A 84 3.30 18.00 -0.22
CA CYS A 84 3.02 18.78 -1.43
C CYS A 84 1.71 19.57 -1.36
N ASP A 85 1.20 19.87 -0.15
CA ASP A 85 -0.07 20.58 0.05
C ASP A 85 -0.11 22.00 -0.53
N ASN A 86 1.06 22.60 -0.74
CA ASN A 86 1.17 23.93 -1.36
C ASN A 86 0.87 23.91 -2.86
N ILE A 87 0.91 22.75 -3.50
CA ILE A 87 0.54 22.61 -4.90
C ILE A 87 -0.98 22.67 -4.96
N GLN A 88 -1.52 23.74 -5.54
CA GLN A 88 -2.95 23.80 -5.86
C GLN A 88 -3.21 22.81 -6.99
N LEU A 89 -3.63 21.60 -6.62
CA LEU A 89 -3.96 20.51 -7.53
C LEU A 89 -5.32 20.83 -8.17
N ASN A 90 -5.27 21.65 -9.23
CA ASN A 90 -6.45 22.06 -10.00
C ASN A 90 -6.97 20.88 -10.84
N GLN A 91 -8.28 20.65 -10.80
CA GLN A 91 -8.94 19.49 -11.40
C GLN A 91 -8.84 19.42 -12.94
N GLU A 92 -8.36 20.46 -13.62
CA GLU A 92 -8.63 20.64 -15.05
C GLU A 92 -7.57 20.05 -16.00
N LYS A 93 -6.33 19.74 -15.59
CA LYS A 93 -5.31 19.12 -16.48
C LYS A 93 -4.33 18.20 -15.76
N ASP A 94 -4.63 16.90 -15.78
CA ASP A 94 -3.82 15.82 -15.19
C ASP A 94 -2.33 15.87 -15.59
N GLU A 95 -1.99 16.20 -16.84
CA GLU A 95 -0.59 16.19 -17.30
C GLU A 95 0.29 17.28 -16.66
N LYS A 96 -0.22 18.50 -16.52
CA LYS A 96 0.54 19.61 -15.89
C LYS A 96 0.79 19.33 -14.42
N GLN A 97 -0.20 18.75 -13.74
CA GLN A 97 -0.11 18.38 -12.35
C GLN A 97 0.96 17.31 -12.11
N ILE A 98 1.01 16.29 -12.97
CA ILE A 98 2.04 15.26 -12.91
C ILE A 98 3.44 15.85 -13.14
N GLN A 99 3.60 16.77 -14.08
CA GLN A 99 4.90 17.44 -14.31
C GLN A 99 5.36 18.25 -13.10
N LEU A 100 4.45 18.95 -12.42
CA LEU A 100 4.77 19.66 -11.17
C LEU A 100 5.24 18.67 -10.09
N LEU A 101 4.49 17.59 -9.87
CA LEU A 101 4.86 16.55 -8.90
C LEU A 101 6.19 15.87 -9.25
N GLU A 102 6.51 15.70 -10.53
CA GLU A 102 7.80 15.15 -10.96
C GLU A 102 8.99 16.04 -10.62
N ASN A 103 8.80 17.35 -10.52
CA ASN A 103 9.86 18.29 -10.14
C ASN A 103 9.99 18.44 -8.61
N GLU A 104 9.01 17.97 -7.85
CA GLU A 104 8.94 18.19 -6.41
C GLU A 104 9.67 17.11 -5.62
N ASN A 105 10.65 17.48 -4.80
CA ASN A 105 11.43 16.50 -4.02
C ASN A 105 10.74 16.06 -2.72
N GLN A 106 9.54 16.58 -2.46
CA GLN A 106 8.86 16.40 -1.17
C GLN A 106 7.98 15.14 -1.11
N CYS A 107 7.46 14.64 -2.24
CA CYS A 107 6.68 13.40 -2.26
C CYS A 107 7.49 12.20 -2.72
N MET A 108 7.08 11.01 -2.27
CA MET A 108 7.59 9.75 -2.80
C MET A 108 7.04 9.50 -4.21
N LYS A 109 7.91 9.01 -5.10
CA LYS A 109 7.59 8.77 -6.51
C LYS A 109 8.04 7.37 -6.88
N PHE A 110 7.08 6.46 -7.00
CA PHE A 110 7.36 5.08 -7.35
C PHE A 110 6.37 4.60 -8.37
N TYR A 111 6.74 3.55 -9.08
CA TYR A 111 5.75 2.80 -9.83
C TYR A 111 5.27 1.64 -8.98
N ILE A 112 3.99 1.33 -9.13
CA ILE A 112 3.34 0.33 -8.30
C ILE A 112 3.94 -1.06 -8.48
N ASP A 113 4.43 -1.39 -9.68
CA ASP A 113 5.04 -2.67 -9.97
C ASP A 113 6.48 -2.81 -9.43
N GLU A 114 7.16 -1.71 -9.09
CA GLU A 114 8.52 -1.71 -8.56
C GLU A 114 8.63 -2.36 -7.17
N TYR A 115 9.81 -2.86 -6.86
CA TYR A 115 10.20 -3.41 -5.56
C TYR A 115 10.63 -2.33 -4.56
N LYS A 116 10.35 -1.06 -4.87
CA LYS A 116 10.72 0.09 -4.04
C LYS A 116 9.70 0.39 -2.94
N ILE A 117 8.54 -0.25 -2.94
CA ILE A 117 7.54 -0.14 -1.87
C ILE A 117 7.12 -1.54 -1.41
N SER A 118 6.82 -1.71 -0.12
CA SER A 118 6.40 -2.99 0.43
C SER A 118 5.11 -3.52 -0.20
N ARG A 119 4.90 -4.83 -0.05
CA ARG A 119 3.65 -5.51 -0.45
C ARG A 119 2.42 -4.88 0.22
N LEU A 120 2.55 -4.43 1.48
CA LEU A 120 1.51 -3.69 2.18
C LEU A 120 1.14 -2.41 1.43
N LEU A 121 2.11 -1.50 1.23
CA LEU A 121 1.87 -0.21 0.57
C LEU A 121 1.34 -0.39 -0.84
N LYS A 122 1.90 -1.33 -1.61
CA LYS A 122 1.43 -1.66 -2.97
C LYS A 122 -0.07 -2.03 -3.00
N ARG A 123 -0.55 -2.80 -2.03
CA ARG A 123 -1.98 -3.17 -1.92
C ARG A 123 -2.85 -2.01 -1.44
N ILE A 124 -2.34 -1.17 -0.54
CA ILE A 124 -3.05 0.01 -0.05
C ILE A 124 -3.20 1.06 -1.15
N LEU A 125 -2.10 1.44 -1.81
CA LEU A 125 -2.08 2.48 -2.84
C LEU A 125 -3.00 2.13 -4.01
N LYS A 126 -3.04 0.86 -4.45
CA LYS A 126 -3.99 0.39 -5.48
C LYS A 126 -5.47 0.58 -5.12
N LYS A 127 -5.79 0.65 -3.83
CA LYS A 127 -7.15 0.88 -3.32
C LYS A 127 -7.40 2.35 -2.97
N MET A 128 -6.40 3.23 -3.09
CA MET A 128 -6.54 4.66 -2.82
C MET A 128 -6.85 5.41 -4.11
N LYS A 129 -7.62 6.48 -3.97
CA LYS A 129 -7.97 7.43 -5.04
C LYS A 129 -7.05 8.64 -5.02
N LYS A 130 -7.03 9.41 -6.12
CA LYS A 130 -6.34 10.72 -6.17
C LYS A 130 -6.87 11.62 -5.05
N GLN A 131 -5.98 12.34 -4.35
CA GLN A 131 -6.29 13.20 -3.19
C GLN A 131 -6.83 12.47 -1.95
N GLU A 132 -6.76 11.14 -1.89
CA GLU A 132 -7.22 10.39 -0.72
C GLU A 132 -6.17 10.44 0.41
N GLU A 133 -6.65 10.65 1.63
CA GLU A 133 -5.83 10.57 2.85
C GLU A 133 -6.36 9.45 3.74
N ALA A 134 -5.48 8.58 4.20
CA ALA A 134 -5.85 7.44 5.03
C ALA A 134 -4.79 7.13 6.10
N VAL A 135 -5.27 6.58 7.22
CA VAL A 135 -4.45 5.93 8.24
C VAL A 135 -4.57 4.44 8.06
N ILE A 136 -3.45 3.73 8.02
CA ILE A 136 -3.37 2.28 7.90
C ILE A 136 -2.72 1.72 9.14
N VAL A 137 -3.44 0.88 9.86
CA VAL A 137 -2.90 0.11 10.98
C VAL A 137 -2.59 -1.28 10.48
N CYS A 138 -1.32 -1.67 10.52
CA CYS A 138 -0.84 -2.99 10.14
C CYS A 138 -0.38 -3.74 11.39
N LYS A 139 -0.93 -4.94 11.59
CA LYS A 139 -0.58 -5.87 12.68
C LYS A 139 0.14 -7.12 12.15
N ASN A 140 0.52 -7.13 10.87
CA ASN A 140 1.13 -8.27 10.22
C ASN A 140 2.40 -7.85 9.47
N ASN A 141 3.53 -7.95 10.17
CA ASN A 141 4.85 -7.59 9.65
C ASN A 141 5.27 -8.38 8.39
N LYS A 142 4.68 -9.56 8.13
CA LYS A 142 4.98 -10.36 6.92
C LYS A 142 4.60 -9.65 5.62
N LEU A 143 3.78 -8.61 5.69
CA LEU A 143 3.43 -7.77 4.54
C LEU A 143 4.50 -6.71 4.21
N ILE A 144 5.48 -6.52 5.10
CA ILE A 144 6.54 -5.51 5.02
C ILE A 144 7.86 -6.26 4.88
N THR A 145 8.14 -6.76 3.68
CA THR A 145 9.30 -7.64 3.47
C THR A 145 10.44 -6.98 2.69
N TYR A 146 10.11 -5.97 1.90
CA TYR A 146 11.02 -5.24 1.00
C TYR A 146 10.49 -3.82 0.80
N GLY A 147 11.23 -3.01 0.05
CA GLY A 147 10.88 -1.64 -0.28
C GLY A 147 11.45 -0.62 0.70
N GLU A 148 11.34 0.64 0.32
CA GLU A 148 11.90 1.78 1.04
C GLU A 148 11.29 1.91 2.44
N ASP A 149 9.98 1.67 2.58
CA ASP A 149 9.32 1.69 3.88
C ASP A 149 9.84 0.58 4.81
N CYS A 150 10.14 -0.61 4.27
CA CYS A 150 10.79 -1.68 5.03
C CYS A 150 12.20 -1.27 5.49
N ASN A 151 12.99 -0.67 4.60
CA ASN A 151 14.34 -0.19 4.93
C ASN A 151 14.33 0.89 6.00
N ILE A 152 13.42 1.87 5.90
CA ILE A 152 13.21 2.91 6.90
C ILE A 152 12.92 2.30 8.27
N ILE A 153 11.99 1.35 8.35
CA ILE A 153 11.62 0.68 9.60
C ILE A 153 12.82 -0.09 10.17
N LYS A 154 13.50 -0.88 9.33
CA LYS A 154 14.68 -1.65 9.77
C LYS A 154 15.80 -0.75 10.29
N ASN A 155 16.06 0.38 9.62
CA ASN A 155 17.09 1.32 10.06
C ASN A 155 16.73 1.95 11.41
N ALA A 156 15.44 2.21 11.68
CA ALA A 156 14.98 2.75 12.95
C ALA A 156 15.00 1.73 14.11
N PHE A 157 14.88 0.43 13.83
CA PHE A 157 14.72 -0.64 14.83
C PHE A 157 15.78 -1.75 14.73
N GLY A 158 16.97 -1.45 14.19
CA GLY A 158 18.10 -2.39 14.17
C GLY A 158 17.83 -3.68 13.37
N GLY A 159 17.07 -3.60 12.28
CA GLY A 159 16.74 -4.72 11.41
C GLY A 159 15.45 -5.46 11.75
N ILE A 160 14.83 -5.16 12.90
CA ILE A 160 13.60 -5.80 13.36
C ILE A 160 12.40 -4.96 12.93
N ILE A 161 11.33 -5.61 12.45
CA ILE A 161 10.08 -4.94 12.10
C ILE A 161 9.10 -5.07 13.28
N PRO A 162 8.64 -3.94 13.87
CA PRO A 162 7.66 -3.96 14.95
C PRO A 162 6.38 -4.70 14.59
N GLU A 163 5.69 -5.25 15.59
CA GLU A 163 4.47 -6.02 15.40
C GLU A 163 3.31 -5.16 14.87
N THR A 164 3.18 -3.95 15.41
CA THR A 164 2.15 -2.98 14.99
C THR A 164 2.80 -1.74 14.42
N LEU A 165 2.32 -1.34 13.24
CA LEU A 165 2.77 -0.16 12.50
C LEU A 165 1.57 0.67 12.09
N VAL A 166 1.71 1.99 12.18
CA VAL A 166 0.71 2.95 11.72
C VAL A 166 1.30 3.77 10.59
N TYR A 167 0.68 3.71 9.42
CA TYR A 167 1.03 4.52 8.26
C TYR A 167 0.00 5.61 8.04
N TYR A 168 0.45 6.83 7.80
CA TYR A 168 -0.37 7.90 7.26
C TYR A 168 0.04 8.10 5.80
N VAL A 169 -0.92 7.94 4.90
CA VAL A 169 -0.68 8.00 3.46
C VAL A 169 -1.62 9.02 2.86
N LYS A 170 -1.07 9.91 2.04
CA LYS A 170 -1.81 10.81 1.17
C LYS A 170 -1.38 10.59 -0.26
N VAL A 171 -2.31 10.18 -1.11
CA VAL A 171 -2.07 10.06 -2.55
C VAL A 171 -2.39 11.40 -3.17
N TYR A 172 -1.40 12.07 -3.77
CA TYR A 172 -1.64 13.30 -4.52
C TYR A 172 -2.23 12.94 -5.88
N ASP A 173 -1.49 12.15 -6.66
CA ASP A 173 -1.88 11.77 -8.01
C ASP A 173 -1.24 10.45 -8.42
N PHE A 174 -1.68 9.92 -9.57
CA PHE A 174 -1.02 8.82 -10.26
C PHE A 174 -1.29 8.89 -11.76
N THR A 175 -0.33 8.39 -12.55
CA THR A 175 -0.50 8.26 -14.00
C THR A 175 -1.51 7.17 -14.29
N GLU A 176 -2.42 7.43 -15.22
CA GLU A 176 -3.21 6.37 -15.84
C GLU A 176 -2.27 5.45 -16.63
N GLY A 177 -2.45 4.14 -16.50
CA GLY A 177 -1.58 3.21 -17.21
C GLY A 177 -1.86 3.31 -18.71
N LYS A 178 -0.87 3.75 -19.49
CA LYS A 178 -0.95 3.61 -20.95
C LYS A 178 -0.83 2.13 -21.29
N ASN A 179 -1.84 1.59 -21.97
CA ASN A 179 -1.78 0.24 -22.51
C ASN A 179 -0.75 0.18 -23.66
N THR A 180 -0.31 -1.01 -24.03
CA THR A 180 0.70 -1.20 -25.10
C THR A 180 0.32 -0.56 -26.45
N TYR A 181 -0.98 -0.34 -26.67
CA TYR A 181 -1.52 0.25 -27.90
C TYR A 181 -1.53 1.79 -27.91
N THR A 182 -1.50 2.43 -26.73
CA THR A 182 -1.51 3.89 -26.58
C THR A 182 -0.13 4.47 -26.28
N MET A 183 0.86 3.59 -26.10
CA MET A 183 2.25 3.97 -25.87
C MET A 183 2.99 4.20 -27.20
N THR A 184 3.80 5.25 -27.25
CA THR A 184 4.75 5.42 -28.36
C THR A 184 5.84 4.36 -28.32
N ILE A 185 6.59 4.18 -29.42
CA ILE A 185 7.71 3.23 -29.48
C ILE A 185 8.75 3.53 -28.38
N GLU A 186 9.07 4.81 -28.17
CA GLU A 186 9.99 5.23 -27.11
C GLU A 186 9.47 4.92 -25.70
N GLU A 187 8.18 5.15 -25.45
CA GLU A 187 7.56 4.81 -24.17
C GLU A 187 7.59 3.29 -23.94
N ASN A 188 7.32 2.49 -24.98
CA ASN A 188 7.39 1.04 -24.93
C ASN A 188 8.81 0.56 -24.64
N TYR A 189 9.83 1.15 -25.26
CA TYR A 189 11.23 0.85 -24.98
C TYR A 189 11.60 1.14 -23.52
N LYS A 190 11.25 2.34 -23.00
CA LYS A 190 11.49 2.69 -21.59
C LYS A 190 10.81 1.73 -20.62
N LYS A 191 9.59 1.31 -20.93
CA LYS A 191 8.85 0.32 -20.12
C LYS A 191 9.50 -1.07 -20.17
N ALA A 192 10.01 -1.50 -21.32
CA ALA A 192 10.74 -2.75 -21.45
C ALA A 192 12.04 -2.74 -20.64
N LEU A 193 12.84 -1.67 -20.77
CA LEU A 193 14.07 -1.47 -19.99
C LEU A 193 13.78 -1.56 -18.50
N LYS A 194 12.73 -0.91 -18.05
CA LYS A 194 12.33 -0.92 -16.65
C LYS A 194 11.83 -2.28 -16.16
N THR A 195 11.12 -3.01 -17.01
CA THR A 195 10.71 -4.38 -16.69
C THR A 195 11.94 -5.26 -16.48
N PHE A 196 12.98 -5.07 -17.28
CA PHE A 196 14.26 -5.74 -17.13
C PHE A 196 14.96 -5.36 -15.81
N GLU A 197 14.99 -4.08 -15.44
CA GLU A 197 15.52 -3.63 -14.13
C GLU A 197 14.76 -4.26 -12.95
N ASN A 198 13.43 -4.32 -13.04
CA ASN A 198 12.60 -4.98 -12.01
C ASN A 198 12.91 -6.47 -11.91
N ILE A 199 13.11 -7.16 -13.03
CA ILE A 199 13.53 -8.56 -13.07
C ILE A 199 14.88 -8.74 -12.38
N ASN A 200 15.86 -7.88 -12.66
CA ASN A 200 17.16 -7.95 -11.99
C ASN A 200 17.04 -7.73 -10.47
N GLY A 201 16.20 -6.78 -10.05
CA GLY A 201 15.91 -6.58 -8.62
C GLY A 201 15.30 -7.81 -7.93
N PHE A 202 14.56 -8.67 -8.64
CA PHE A 202 14.13 -9.97 -8.10
C PHE A 202 15.28 -10.93 -7.88
N PHE A 203 16.22 -11.00 -8.82
CA PHE A 203 17.40 -11.85 -8.73
C PHE A 203 18.28 -11.43 -7.56
N ASP A 204 18.52 -10.13 -7.37
CA ASP A 204 19.31 -9.60 -6.27
C ASP A 204 18.72 -9.92 -4.89
N LEU A 205 17.39 -10.01 -4.81
CA LEU A 205 16.66 -10.40 -3.60
C LEU A 205 16.60 -11.92 -3.38
N GLY A 206 17.19 -12.72 -4.27
CA GLY A 206 17.13 -14.18 -4.24
C GLY A 206 15.71 -14.74 -4.44
N ARG A 207 14.81 -13.96 -5.06
CA ARG A 207 13.41 -14.33 -5.28
C ARG A 207 13.18 -14.68 -6.75
N PHE A 208 13.45 -15.93 -7.11
CA PHE A 208 13.34 -16.45 -8.49
C PHE A 208 11.90 -16.53 -9.03
N LEU A 209 10.90 -16.45 -8.15
CA LEU A 209 9.50 -16.38 -8.51
C LEU A 209 8.90 -15.15 -7.83
N GLY A 210 8.23 -14.30 -8.61
CA GLY A 210 7.40 -13.26 -8.02
C GLY A 210 6.42 -13.89 -7.04
N GLN A 211 6.37 -13.41 -5.80
CA GLN A 211 5.45 -13.98 -4.80
C GLN A 211 3.99 -13.92 -5.28
N ASP A 212 3.65 -12.96 -6.15
CA ASP A 212 2.36 -12.90 -6.84
C ASP A 212 2.12 -14.11 -7.77
N ALA A 213 3.16 -14.66 -8.42
CA ALA A 213 3.06 -15.89 -9.22
C ALA A 213 2.93 -17.14 -8.33
N ILE A 214 3.61 -17.17 -7.19
CA ILE A 214 3.46 -18.24 -6.17
C ILE A 214 2.03 -18.22 -5.60
N ASP A 215 1.49 -17.04 -5.31
CA ASP A 215 0.18 -16.87 -4.71
C ASP A 215 -0.97 -17.17 -5.69
N VAL A 216 -0.77 -16.98 -7.01
CA VAL A 216 -1.74 -17.33 -8.07
C VAL A 216 -1.63 -18.80 -8.50
N HIS A 217 -0.45 -19.39 -8.39
CA HIS A 217 -0.20 -20.79 -8.74
C HIS A 217 0.53 -21.54 -7.60
N PRO A 218 -0.19 -21.89 -6.51
CA PRO A 218 0.41 -22.50 -5.33
C PRO A 218 1.09 -23.86 -5.61
N PHE A 219 0.76 -24.51 -6.74
CA PHE A 219 1.34 -25.78 -7.18
C PHE A 219 2.74 -25.67 -7.79
N ILE A 220 3.28 -24.46 -8.04
CA ILE A 220 4.63 -24.30 -8.64
C ILE A 220 5.75 -24.63 -7.63
N LYS A 221 5.46 -24.67 -6.32
CA LYS A 221 6.46 -25.01 -5.29
C LYS A 221 7.14 -26.37 -5.50
N HIS A 222 6.48 -27.33 -6.16
CA HIS A 222 7.08 -28.63 -6.48
C HIS A 222 7.87 -28.64 -7.81
N LYS A 223 7.68 -27.66 -8.69
CA LYS A 223 8.39 -27.59 -9.97
C LYS A 223 9.73 -26.85 -9.89
N SER A 224 9.95 -25.96 -8.91
CA SER A 224 11.24 -25.28 -8.77
C SER A 224 12.40 -26.25 -8.52
N VAL A 225 12.15 -27.32 -7.74
CA VAL A 225 13.11 -28.42 -7.54
C VAL A 225 13.37 -29.19 -8.83
N GLN A 226 12.36 -29.38 -9.69
CA GLN A 226 12.55 -30.00 -11.01
C GLN A 226 13.41 -29.14 -11.93
N TYR A 227 13.26 -27.81 -11.92
CA TYR A 227 14.09 -26.93 -12.77
C TYR A 227 15.56 -26.90 -12.33
N GLU A 228 15.85 -26.89 -11.02
CA GLU A 228 17.25 -27.00 -10.55
C GLU A 228 17.88 -28.35 -10.94
N ILE A 229 17.14 -29.45 -10.84
CA ILE A 229 17.60 -30.78 -11.27
C ILE A 229 17.86 -30.81 -12.78
N ILE A 230 16.98 -30.21 -13.59
CA ILE A 230 17.14 -30.17 -15.05
C ILE A 230 18.35 -29.31 -15.45
N ILE A 231 18.53 -28.14 -14.83
CA ILE A 231 19.67 -27.25 -15.10
C ILE A 231 20.98 -27.92 -14.69
N MET A 232 21.05 -28.52 -13.50
CA MET A 232 22.23 -29.27 -13.05
C MET A 232 22.53 -30.49 -13.94
N GLY A 233 21.48 -31.18 -14.42
CA GLY A 233 21.62 -32.29 -15.36
C GLY A 233 22.18 -31.84 -16.72
N LEU A 234 21.71 -30.72 -17.25
CA LEU A 234 22.21 -30.15 -18.51
C LEU A 234 23.65 -29.66 -18.38
N ILE A 235 24.02 -29.03 -17.26
CA ILE A 235 25.39 -28.60 -16.99
C ILE A 235 26.34 -29.79 -16.92
N ASN A 236 25.98 -30.84 -16.18
CA ASN A 236 26.80 -32.06 -16.08
C ASN A 236 26.93 -32.78 -17.43
N TYR A 237 25.85 -32.86 -18.21
CA TYR A 237 25.89 -33.42 -19.56
C TYR A 237 26.85 -32.64 -20.47
N TYR A 238 26.80 -31.31 -20.42
CA TYR A 238 27.67 -30.47 -21.23
C TYR A 238 29.15 -30.59 -20.82
N LEU A 239 29.43 -30.73 -19.52
CA LEU A 239 30.78 -30.95 -19.01
C LEU A 239 31.35 -32.31 -19.44
N GLN A 240 30.53 -33.38 -19.46
CA GLN A 240 30.96 -34.72 -19.91
C GLN A 240 31.23 -34.84 -21.42
N GLN A 241 30.67 -33.95 -22.24
CA GLN A 241 30.91 -33.96 -23.69
C GLN A 241 32.18 -33.19 -24.09
N ASN A 242 32.73 -32.36 -23.19
CA ASN A 242 33.84 -31.45 -23.48
C ASN A 242 35.10 -31.74 -22.66
N TYR A 243 35.11 -32.81 -21.87
CA TYR A 243 36.26 -33.34 -21.12
C TYR A 243 36.28 -34.86 -21.23
#